data_AF-A0A358KIQ1-F1
#
_entry.id   AF-A0A358KIQ1-F1
#
_cell.length_a   1.000
_cell.length_b   1.000
_cell.length_c   1.000
_cell.angle_alpha   90.00
_cell.angle_beta   90.00
_cell.angle_gamma   90.00
#
_symmetry.space_group_name_H-M   'P 1'
#
loop_
_entity.id
_entity.type
_entity.pdbx_description
1 polymer ?
#
loop_
_entity_poly.entity_id
_entity_poly.type
_entity_poly.pdbx_seq_one_letter_code
_entity_poly.pdbx_strand_id
1 'polypeptide(L)'
;DKKSAVEAANNELKEALKGTAADAIKAATEKLQQVVQDASQDIYKAAQEAQATGQAGGAEPGGDADAGQAEEAKKDEGPIIDAEVVEEKKD
;
A
#
# COMPACT_ATOMS: atom_id res chain seq x y z
N ASP A 1 -17.41 -2.50 -7.70
CA ASP A 1 -16.02 -2.64 -8.16
C ASP A 1 -15.29 -1.33 -7.93
N LYS A 2 -14.25 -1.33 -7.07
CA LYS A 2 -13.53 -0.10 -6.70
C LYS A 2 -12.76 0.49 -7.89
N LYS A 3 -12.25 -0.36 -8.80
CA LYS A 3 -11.58 0.10 -10.02
C LYS A 3 -12.55 0.85 -10.92
N SER A 4 -13.74 0.29 -11.16
CA SER A 4 -14.76 0.98 -11.97
C SER A 4 -15.21 2.31 -11.36
N ALA A 5 -15.28 2.41 -10.04
CA ALA A 5 -15.61 3.66 -9.35
C ALA A 5 -14.54 4.76 -9.55
N VAL A 6 -13.25 4.37 -9.47
CA VAL A 6 -12.13 5.27 -9.76
C VAL A 6 -12.14 5.73 -11.22
N GLU A 7 -12.37 4.80 -12.16
CA GLU A 7 -12.46 5.12 -13.59
C GLU A 7 -13.61 6.08 -13.90
N ALA A 8 -14.79 5.87 -13.28
CA ALA A 8 -15.95 6.74 -13.44
C ALA A 8 -15.67 8.16 -12.92
N ALA A 9 -15.12 8.30 -11.70
CA ALA A 9 -14.77 9.61 -11.14
C ALA A 9 -13.68 10.33 -11.95
N ASN A 10 -12.72 9.58 -12.51
CA ASN A 10 -11.70 10.13 -13.40
C ASN A 10 -12.30 10.69 -14.70
N ASN A 11 -13.26 9.97 -15.28
CA ASN A 11 -13.98 10.44 -16.46
C ASN A 11 -14.83 11.68 -16.16
N GLU A 12 -15.51 11.73 -15.02
CA GLU A 12 -16.25 12.93 -14.60
C GLU A 12 -15.33 14.15 -14.44
N LEU A 13 -14.15 13.98 -13.84
CA LEU A 13 -13.16 15.07 -13.75
C LEU A 13 -12.70 15.51 -15.14
N LYS A 14 -12.43 14.58 -16.06
CA LYS A 14 -12.06 14.91 -17.44
C LYS A 14 -13.14 15.70 -18.15
N GLU A 15 -14.42 15.35 -17.98
CA GLU A 15 -15.53 16.10 -18.54
C GLU A 15 -15.65 17.50 -17.91
N ALA A 16 -15.52 17.62 -16.58
CA ALA A 16 -15.57 18.91 -15.90
C ALA A 16 -14.45 19.87 -16.37
N LEU A 17 -13.26 19.33 -16.63
CA LEU A 17 -12.10 20.08 -17.15
C LEU A 17 -12.27 20.58 -18.59
N LYS A 18 -13.28 20.12 -19.34
CA LYS A 18 -13.63 20.71 -20.65
C LYS A 18 -14.36 22.05 -20.50
N GLY A 19 -14.96 22.30 -19.33
CA GLY A 19 -15.60 23.56 -18.99
C GLY A 19 -14.68 24.47 -18.17
N THR A 20 -15.26 25.57 -17.69
CA THR A 20 -14.57 26.56 -16.85
C THR A 20 -15.22 26.74 -15.48
N ALA A 21 -16.22 25.92 -15.15
CA ALA A 21 -16.93 25.97 -13.88
C ALA A 21 -16.04 25.42 -12.75
N ALA A 22 -15.37 26.32 -12.03
CA ALA A 22 -14.44 25.98 -10.95
C ALA A 22 -15.08 25.06 -9.89
N ASP A 23 -16.34 25.32 -9.52
CA ASP A 23 -17.06 24.49 -8.54
C ASP A 23 -17.28 23.06 -9.02
N ALA A 24 -17.55 22.87 -10.32
CA ALA A 24 -17.73 21.53 -10.90
C ALA A 24 -16.40 20.76 -10.94
N ILE A 25 -15.30 21.43 -11.30
CA ILE A 25 -13.96 20.86 -11.30
C ILE A 25 -13.56 20.47 -9.86
N LYS A 26 -13.84 21.34 -8.89
CA LYS A 26 -13.56 21.08 -7.47
C LYS A 26 -14.35 19.88 -6.96
N ALA A 27 -15.66 19.83 -7.20
CA ALA A 27 -16.51 18.72 -6.79
C ALA A 27 -16.07 17.39 -7.43
N ALA A 28 -15.72 17.38 -8.71
CA ALA A 28 -15.21 16.19 -9.39
C ALA A 28 -13.84 15.74 -8.83
N THR A 29 -12.98 16.70 -8.46
CA THR A 29 -11.68 16.42 -7.83
C THR A 29 -11.84 15.81 -6.44
N GLU A 30 -12.73 16.37 -5.62
CA GLU A 30 -13.06 15.86 -4.29
C GLU A 30 -13.64 14.45 -4.37
N LYS A 31 -14.56 14.21 -5.33
CA LYS A 31 -15.11 12.88 -5.59
C LYS A 31 -14.02 11.88 -5.98
N LEU A 32 -13.11 12.25 -6.88
CA LEU A 32 -11.99 11.38 -7.28
C LEU A 32 -11.10 11.04 -6.08
N GLN A 33 -10.76 12.01 -5.24
CA GLN A 33 -9.96 11.75 -4.02
C GLN A 33 -10.66 10.78 -3.09
N GLN A 34 -11.97 10.97 -2.85
CA GLN A 34 -12.74 10.10 -1.98
C GLN A 34 -12.74 8.64 -2.47
N VAL A 35 -12.98 8.41 -3.77
CA VAL A 35 -13.01 7.03 -4.30
C VAL A 35 -11.63 6.40 -4.33
N VAL A 36 -10.56 7.17 -4.53
CA VAL A 36 -9.18 6.65 -4.48
C VAL A 36 -8.80 6.27 -3.05
N GLN A 37 -9.14 7.09 -2.06
CA GLN A 37 -8.91 6.76 -0.65
C GLN A 37 -9.69 5.52 -0.19
N ASP A 38 -10.93 5.39 -0.68
CA ASP A 38 -11.78 4.24 -0.40
C ASP A 38 -11.27 2.96 -1.08
N ALA A 39 -10.76 3.07 -2.32
CA ALA A 39 -10.13 1.96 -3.01
C ALA A 39 -8.79 1.54 -2.39
N SER A 40 -7.97 2.50 -1.94
CA SER A 40 -6.67 2.20 -1.34
C SER A 40 -6.77 1.50 0.01
N GLN A 41 -7.78 1.83 0.82
CA GLN A 41 -8.06 1.11 2.07
C GLN A 41 -8.36 -0.36 1.82
N ASP A 42 -9.14 -0.68 0.79
CA ASP A 42 -9.47 -2.06 0.46
C ASP A 42 -8.26 -2.81 -0.11
N ILE A 43 -7.45 -2.16 -0.95
CA ILE A 43 -6.20 -2.75 -1.46
C ILE A 43 -5.26 -3.06 -0.30
N TYR A 44 -5.13 -2.15 0.66
CA TYR A 44 -4.26 -2.37 1.83
C TYR A 44 -4.76 -3.52 2.70
N LYS A 45 -6.08 -3.61 2.96
CA LYS A 45 -6.68 -4.74 3.68
C LYS A 45 -6.46 -6.06 2.94
N ALA A 46 -6.73 -6.10 1.64
CA ALA A 46 -6.54 -7.29 0.81
C ALA A 46 -5.06 -7.72 0.77
N ALA A 47 -4.12 -6.78 0.72
CA ALA A 47 -2.69 -7.07 0.80
C ALA A 47 -2.29 -7.67 2.15
N GLN A 48 -2.80 -7.12 3.26
CA GLN A 48 -2.57 -7.66 4.60
C GLN A 48 -3.13 -9.08 4.75
N GLU A 49 -4.33 -9.33 4.25
CA GLU A 49 -4.97 -10.67 4.25
C GLU A 49 -4.21 -11.67 3.37
N ALA A 50 -3.73 -11.24 2.21
CA ALA A 50 -2.89 -12.05 1.32
C ALA A 50 -1.53 -12.37 1.96
N GLN A 51 -0.92 -11.43 2.67
CA GLN A 51 0.34 -11.64 3.40
C GLN A 51 0.15 -12.58 4.60
N ALA A 52 -0.94 -12.44 5.35
CA ALA A 52 -1.29 -13.35 6.44
C ALA A 52 -1.56 -14.79 5.95
N THR A 53 -2.17 -14.93 4.77
CA THR A 53 -2.40 -16.23 4.12
C THR A 53 -1.12 -16.81 3.52
N GLY A 54 -0.21 -15.97 3.02
CA GLY A 54 1.11 -16.38 2.53
C GLY A 54 2.07 -16.84 3.64
N GLN A 55 1.93 -16.31 4.87
CA GLN A 55 2.74 -16.72 6.02
C GLN A 55 2.40 -18.13 6.53
N ALA A 56 1.24 -18.68 6.19
CA ALA A 56 0.86 -20.06 6.51
C ALA A 56 1.48 -21.12 5.56
N GLY A 57 2.25 -20.69 4.55
CA GLY A 57 2.83 -21.58 3.53
C GLY A 57 4.35 -21.49 3.34
N GLY A 58 5.09 -20.73 4.16
CA GLY A 58 6.53 -20.61 3.96
C GLY A 58 7.21 -19.70 4.97
N ALA A 59 7.55 -20.25 6.12
CA ALA A 59 8.71 -19.85 6.93
C ALA A 59 8.88 -20.89 8.05
N GLU A 60 9.68 -21.93 7.82
CA GLU A 60 10.38 -22.53 8.94
C GLU A 60 11.40 -21.50 9.44
N PRO A 61 11.36 -21.10 10.73
CA PRO A 61 12.41 -20.29 11.32
C PRO A 61 13.67 -21.16 11.45
N GLY A 62 14.80 -20.65 10.97
CA GLY A 62 16.04 -21.40 10.90
C GLY A 62 16.41 -22.14 12.19
N GLY A 63 16.84 -23.39 12.00
CA GLY A 63 17.40 -24.21 13.06
C GLY A 63 17.55 -25.68 12.67
N ASP A 64 18.53 -25.99 11.80
CA ASP A 64 19.48 -27.05 12.13
C ASP A 64 20.75 -26.89 11.29
N ALA A 65 21.88 -27.08 11.96
CA ALA A 65 23.21 -26.82 11.46
C ALA A 65 23.66 -27.94 10.50
N ASP A 66 24.09 -27.58 9.29
CA ASP A 66 25.12 -28.35 8.59
C ASP A 66 26.19 -27.40 8.09
N ALA A 67 27.38 -27.58 8.65
CA ALA A 67 28.56 -26.79 8.42
C ALA A 67 29.19 -27.15 7.08
N GLY A 68 29.07 -26.26 6.09
CA GLY A 68 29.80 -26.34 4.82
C GLY A 68 30.35 -24.96 4.45
N GLN A 69 31.65 -24.78 4.66
CA GLN A 69 32.43 -23.57 4.37
C GLN A 69 32.38 -23.16 2.89
N ALA A 70 32.13 -21.86 2.65
CA ALA A 70 32.74 -20.99 1.63
C ALA A 70 32.04 -19.62 1.75
N GLU A 71 32.58 -18.68 2.52
CA GLU A 71 33.37 -17.56 1.95
C GLU A 71 32.69 -16.92 0.74
N GLU A 72 31.98 -15.80 0.95
CA GLU A 72 32.39 -14.46 0.50
C GLU A 72 31.21 -13.47 0.41
N ALA A 73 31.32 -12.44 1.25
CA ALA A 73 31.03 -11.05 0.98
C ALA A 73 29.60 -10.61 0.53
N LYS A 74 28.92 -9.99 1.51
CA LYS A 74 28.24 -8.68 1.42
C LYS A 74 27.04 -8.56 0.48
N LYS A 75 25.84 -8.59 1.08
CA LYS A 75 24.93 -7.41 1.20
C LYS A 75 23.70 -7.82 2.02
N ASP A 76 23.87 -7.80 3.34
CA ASP A 76 22.76 -7.67 4.28
C ASP A 76 22.21 -6.24 4.19
N GLU A 77 21.32 -6.01 3.23
CA GLU A 77 20.32 -4.94 3.31
C GLU A 77 19.01 -5.49 2.72
N GLY A 78 18.48 -6.52 3.37
CA GLY A 78 17.02 -6.67 3.40
C GLY A 78 16.43 -5.38 4.00
N PRO A 79 15.21 -4.97 3.60
CA PRO A 79 14.65 -3.68 4.00
C PRO A 79 14.71 -3.56 5.53
N ILE A 80 15.61 -2.69 6.02
CA ILE A 80 15.63 -2.28 7.42
C ILE A 80 14.32 -1.54 7.61
N ILE A 81 13.34 -2.24 8.16
CA ILE A 81 12.12 -1.62 8.63
C ILE A 81 12.53 -0.87 9.90
N ASP A 82 12.91 0.40 9.76
CA ASP A 82 13.03 1.30 10.89
C ASP A 82 11.61 1.69 11.34
N ALA A 83 10.93 0.71 11.95
CA ALA A 83 9.64 0.87 12.59
C ALA A 83 9.82 1.21 14.08
N GLU A 84 10.71 2.16 14.40
CA GLU A 84 10.76 2.77 15.71
C GLU A 84 10.53 4.29 15.61
N VAL A 85 9.27 4.67 15.37
CA VAL A 85 8.73 5.92 15.90
C VAL A 85 7.42 5.59 16.59
N VAL A 86 7.53 5.12 17.83
CA VAL A 86 6.45 5.17 18.82
C VAL A 86 6.84 6.26 19.81
N GLU A 87 6.34 7.47 19.57
CA GLU A 87 6.29 8.50 20.60
C GLU A 87 5.19 8.14 21.61
N GLU A 88 5.54 7.86 22.87
CA GLU A 88 4.66 8.16 24.00
C GLU A 88 5.42 8.89 25.09
N LYS A 89 5.18 10.21 25.15
CA LYS A 89 5.38 11.00 26.37
C LYS A 89 4.60 10.35 27.51
N LYS A 90 5.25 10.03 28.64
CA LYS A 90 4.64 10.09 29.97
C LYS A 90 5.71 10.50 31.01
N ASP A 91 5.47 11.69 31.56
CA ASP A 91 5.86 12.30 32.84
C ASP A 91 7.34 12.47 33.24
#